data_AF-A0A3G1FJF5-F1
#
_entry.id   AF-A0A3G1FJF5-F1
#
_cell.length_a   1.000
_cell.length_b   1.000
_cell.length_c   1.000
_cell.angle_alpha   90.00
_cell.angle_beta   90.00
_cell.angle_gamma   90.00
#
_symmetry.space_group_name_H-M   'P 1'
#
loop_
_entity.id
_entity.type
_entity.pdbx_description
1 polymer ?
#
loop_
_entity_poly.entity_id
_entity_poly.type
_entity_poly.pdbx_seq_one_letter_code
_entity_poly.pdbx_strand_id
1 'polypeptide(L)'
;MATWSEKFILNPISPSMEQLILFHDHTMMILTAILTMVAYIMSSMYIKKFSNKFLLEGQTIEVIWTILPGMVLIFIATPSLNLLY
;
A
#
# COMPACT_ATOMS: atom_id res chain seq x y z
N MET A 1 -16.59 -16.14 -17.41
CA MET A 1 -16.52 -15.22 -18.57
C MET A 1 -16.79 -13.83 -18.05
N ALA A 2 -16.04 -12.82 -18.51
CA ALA A 2 -16.27 -11.46 -18.06
C ALA A 2 -17.66 -10.98 -18.48
N THR A 3 -18.45 -10.52 -17.52
CA THR A 3 -19.72 -9.84 -17.80
C THR A 3 -19.49 -8.34 -17.97
N TRP A 4 -20.42 -7.65 -18.64
CA TRP A 4 -20.32 -6.21 -18.80
C TRP A 4 -20.45 -5.56 -17.41
N SER A 5 -19.58 -4.60 -17.09
CA SER A 5 -19.48 -3.88 -15.80
C SER A 5 -18.74 -4.56 -14.62
N GLU A 6 -18.03 -5.67 -14.84
CA GLU A 6 -17.21 -6.25 -13.76
C GLU A 6 -16.01 -5.36 -13.39
N LYS A 7 -15.88 -5.06 -12.09
CA LYS A 7 -14.81 -4.21 -11.53
C LYS A 7 -13.73 -5.01 -10.78
N PHE A 8 -14.01 -6.27 -10.47
CA PHE A 8 -13.13 -7.15 -9.70
C PHE A 8 -12.56 -8.28 -10.57
N ILE A 9 -11.63 -9.05 -10.00
CA ILE A 9 -11.07 -10.23 -10.64
C ILE A 9 -12.19 -11.27 -10.83
N LEU A 10 -12.16 -11.97 -11.96
CA LEU A 10 -13.10 -13.05 -12.25
C LEU A 10 -12.93 -14.22 -11.26
N ASN A 11 -13.97 -15.04 -11.11
CA ASN A 11 -13.89 -16.25 -10.28
C ASN A 11 -12.73 -17.15 -10.71
N PRO A 12 -11.97 -17.72 -9.75
CA PRO A 12 -10.83 -18.56 -10.05
C PRO A 12 -11.25 -19.86 -10.75
N ILE A 13 -10.48 -20.27 -11.75
CA ILE A 13 -10.68 -21.54 -12.49
C ILE A 13 -9.57 -22.57 -12.14
N SER A 14 -8.49 -22.13 -11.48
CA SER A 14 -7.39 -22.97 -11.03
C SER A 14 -6.96 -22.62 -9.59
N PRO A 15 -6.34 -23.57 -8.85
CA PRO A 15 -5.80 -23.29 -7.52
C PRO A 15 -4.77 -22.15 -7.49
N SER A 16 -3.96 -22.02 -8.55
CA SER A 16 -3.02 -20.90 -8.68
C SER A 16 -3.71 -19.55 -8.81
N MET A 17 -4.87 -19.49 -9.48
CA MET A 17 -5.65 -18.26 -9.61
C MET A 17 -6.29 -17.86 -8.27
N GLU A 18 -6.72 -18.83 -7.45
CA GLU A 18 -7.21 -18.56 -6.10
C GLU A 18 -6.13 -17.93 -5.21
N GLN A 19 -4.91 -18.47 -5.27
CA GLN A 19 -3.78 -17.92 -4.53
C GLN A 19 -3.38 -16.51 -5.00
N LEU A 20 -3.46 -16.23 -6.31
CA LEU A 20 -3.24 -14.89 -6.85
C LEU A 20 -4.29 -13.88 -6.38
N ILE A 21 -5.55 -14.29 -6.25
CA ILE A 21 -6.62 -13.43 -5.72
C ILE A 21 -6.36 -13.10 -4.24
N LEU A 22 -5.95 -14.09 -3.43
CA LEU A 22 -5.58 -13.85 -2.03
C LEU A 22 -4.40 -12.88 -1.90
N PHE A 23 -3.39 -13.01 -2.77
CA PHE A 23 -2.26 -12.09 -2.82
C PHE A 23 -2.64 -10.68 -3.27
N HIS A 24 -3.51 -10.59 -4.28
CA HIS A 24 -4.05 -9.31 -4.74
C HIS A 24 -4.76 -8.60 -3.60
N ASP A 25 -5.65 -9.28 -2.87
CA ASP A 25 -6.42 -8.67 -1.79
C ASP A 25 -5.52 -8.22 -0.63
N HIS A 26 -4.50 -9.02 -0.29
CA HIS A 26 -3.49 -8.62 0.69
C HIS A 26 -2.73 -7.36 0.27
N THR A 27 -2.29 -7.30 -0.99
CA THR A 27 -1.56 -6.15 -1.53
C THR A 27 -2.44 -4.91 -1.60
N MET A 28 -3.70 -5.05 -2.01
CA MET A 28 -4.67 -3.95 -2.07
C MET A 28 -5.02 -3.40 -0.68
N MET A 29 -5.10 -4.25 0.34
CA MET A 29 -5.27 -3.81 1.73
C MET A 29 -4.10 -2.92 2.17
N ILE A 30 -2.86 -3.32 1.85
CA ILE A 30 -1.67 -2.53 2.19
C ILE A 30 -1.65 -1.21 1.42
N LEU A 31 -1.90 -1.23 0.11
CA LEU A 31 -1.92 -0.02 -0.73
C LEU A 31 -2.97 1.00 -0.27
N THR A 32 -4.18 0.54 0.05
CA THR A 32 -5.24 1.43 0.54
C THR A 32 -4.91 2.02 1.91
N ALA A 33 -4.25 1.26 2.81
CA ALA A 33 -3.74 1.78 4.07
C ALA A 33 -2.68 2.88 3.88
N ILE A 34 -1.74 2.71 2.94
CA ILE A 34 -0.74 3.74 2.62
C ILE A 34 -1.42 4.98 2.01
N LEU A 35 -2.33 4.81 1.04
CA LEU A 35 -3.02 5.92 0.39
C LEU A 35 -3.83 6.75 1.38
N THR A 36 -4.55 6.09 2.29
CA THR A 36 -5.33 6.78 3.35
C THR A 36 -4.42 7.50 4.33
N MET A 37 -3.28 6.92 4.73
CA MET A 37 -2.28 7.59 5.56
C MET A 37 -1.72 8.84 4.88
N VAL A 38 -1.35 8.76 3.60
CA VAL A 38 -0.83 9.91 2.84
C VAL A 38 -1.89 10.99 2.68
N ALA A 39 -3.13 10.61 2.34
CA ALA A 39 -4.24 11.55 2.25
C ALA A 39 -4.52 12.25 3.59
N TYR A 40 -4.43 11.53 4.69
CA TYR A 40 -4.54 12.09 6.04
C TYR A 40 -3.43 13.11 6.32
N ILE A 41 -2.17 12.79 6.04
CA ILE A 41 -1.04 13.71 6.25
C ILE A 41 -1.24 14.99 5.42
N MET A 42 -1.57 14.84 4.14
CA MET A 42 -1.79 15.97 3.23
C MET A 42 -2.95 16.87 3.69
N SER A 43 -4.09 16.29 4.04
CA SER A 43 -5.24 17.05 4.57
C SER A 43 -4.91 17.76 5.89
N SER A 44 -4.15 17.10 6.77
CA SER A 44 -3.73 17.69 8.04
C SER A 44 -2.80 18.90 7.85
N MET A 45 -1.94 18.88 6.83
CA MET A 45 -1.07 20.01 6.49
C MET A 45 -1.88 21.21 6.00
N TYR A 46 -2.94 20.98 5.22
CA TYR A 46 -3.81 22.06 4.73
C TYR A 46 -4.59 22.77 5.85
N ILE A 47 -4.98 22.02 6.90
CA ILE A 47 -5.82 22.54 7.99
C ILE A 47 -4.99 23.26 9.08
N LYS A 48 -3.69 22.99 9.18
CA LYS A 48 -2.82 23.59 10.21
C LYS A 48 -2.61 25.09 9.93
N LYS A 49 -3.06 25.94 10.86
CA LYS A 49 -2.85 27.40 10.83
C LYS A 49 -1.41 27.83 11.07
N PHE A 50 -0.59 27.00 11.72
CA PHE A 50 0.79 27.33 12.08
C PHE A 50 1.78 26.52 11.25
N SER A 51 2.67 27.20 10.54
CA SER A 51 3.79 26.58 9.84
C SER A 51 5.05 26.63 10.71
N ASN A 52 5.65 25.48 10.95
CA ASN A 52 6.95 25.41 11.60
C ASN A 52 8.05 25.50 10.54
N LYS A 53 8.71 26.66 10.43
CA LYS A 53 9.79 26.89 9.44
C LYS A 53 11.09 26.16 9.76
N PHE A 54 11.28 25.68 11.00
CA PHE A 54 12.50 24.99 11.41
C PHE A 54 12.51 23.50 11.02
N LEU A 55 11.44 22.99 10.40
CA LEU A 55 11.33 21.60 9.95
C LEU A 55 11.98 21.35 8.57
N LEU A 56 12.84 22.27 8.10
CA LEU A 56 13.47 22.23 6.76
C LEU A 56 14.50 21.10 6.61
N GLU A 57 15.19 20.74 7.69
CA GLU A 57 16.12 19.60 7.74
C GLU A 57 15.71 18.67 8.88
N GLY A 58 14.98 17.62 8.53
CA GLY A 58 14.46 16.63 9.46
C GLY A 58 15.04 15.25 9.21
N GLN A 59 16.36 15.08 9.31
CA GLN A 59 17.05 13.80 9.02
C GLN A 59 16.40 12.59 9.72
N THR A 60 15.94 12.79 10.96
CA THR A 60 15.23 11.74 11.72
C THR A 60 13.91 11.34 11.08
N ILE A 61 13.15 12.30 10.53
CA ILE A 61 11.90 12.06 9.80
C ILE A 61 12.20 11.35 8.48
N GLU A 62 13.31 11.70 7.82
CA GLU A 62 13.72 11.01 6.58
C GLU A 62 14.00 9.53 6.82
N VAL A 63 14.78 9.23 7.86
CA VAL A 63 15.08 7.84 8.23
C VAL A 63 13.78 7.06 8.53
N ILE A 64 12.84 7.67 9.26
CA ILE A 64 11.55 7.02 9.58
C ILE A 64 10.76 6.72 8.31
N TRP A 65 10.60 7.69 7.40
CA TRP A 65 9.82 7.49 6.18
C TRP A 65 10.54 6.67 5.11
N THR A 66 11.84 6.36 5.24
CA THR A 66 12.56 5.44 4.35
C THR A 66 12.43 4.00 4.85
N ILE A 67 12.59 3.79 6.17
CA ILE A 67 12.52 2.46 6.76
C ILE A 67 11.07 1.92 6.72
N LEU A 68 10.07 2.75 7.02
CA LEU A 68 8.66 2.32 7.07
C LEU A 68 8.18 1.72 5.73
N PRO A 69 8.31 2.38 4.57
CA PRO A 69 7.98 1.78 3.28
C PRO A 69 8.83 0.56 2.94
N GLY A 70 10.11 0.56 3.31
CA GLY A 70 11.00 -0.58 3.12
C GLY A 70 10.50 -1.84 3.81
N MET A 71 10.05 -1.73 5.08
CA MET A 71 9.44 -2.85 5.80
C MET A 71 8.16 -3.33 5.13
N VAL A 72 7.29 -2.41 4.69
CA VAL A 72 6.03 -2.77 4.01
C VAL A 72 6.28 -3.54 2.71
N LEU A 73 7.31 -3.16 1.94
CA LEU A 73 7.69 -3.89 0.73
C LEU A 73 8.15 -5.32 1.01
N ILE A 74 8.85 -5.57 2.12
CA ILE A 74 9.25 -6.92 2.53
C ILE A 74 8.01 -7.79 2.81
N PHE A 75 7.00 -7.23 3.48
CA PHE A 75 5.74 -7.94 3.72
C PHE A 75 4.97 -8.29 2.45
N ILE A 76 5.08 -7.47 1.40
CA ILE A 76 4.50 -7.79 0.08
C ILE A 76 5.36 -8.86 -0.64
N ALA A 77 6.68 -8.79 -0.51
CA ALA A 77 7.61 -9.67 -1.22
C ALA A 77 7.60 -11.12 -0.73
N THR A 78 7.38 -11.36 0.56
CA THR A 78 7.39 -12.73 1.10
C THR A 78 6.27 -13.64 0.55
N PRO A 79 4.99 -13.24 0.52
CA PRO A 79 3.96 -14.05 -0.13
C PRO A 79 4.12 -14.07 -1.65
N SER A 80 4.65 -13.01 -2.27
CA SER A 80 4.80 -12.99 -3.74
C SER A 80 5.84 -13.99 -4.25
N LEU A 81 6.96 -14.15 -3.54
CA LEU A 81 8.00 -15.14 -3.89
C LEU A 81 7.49 -16.57 -3.67
N ASN A 82 6.76 -16.82 -2.58
CA ASN A 82 6.16 -18.13 -2.31
C ASN A 82 5.09 -18.55 -3.33
N LEU A 83 4.53 -17.60 -4.08
CA LEU A 83 3.56 -17.89 -5.14
C LEU A 83 4.22 -18.17 -6.49
N LEU A 84 5.43 -17.63 -6.69
CA LEU A 84 6.17 -17.76 -7.94
C LEU A 84 6.92 -19.09 -8.02
N TYR A 85 7.40 -19.59 -6.87
CA TYR A 85 8.19 -20.82 -6.73
C TYR A 85 7.39 -21.93 -6.06
#